data_AF-A0A1N7HYI4-F1
#
_entry.id   AF-A0A1N7HYI4-F1
#
_cell.length_a   1.000
_cell.length_b   1.000
_cell.length_c   1.000
_cell.angle_alpha   90.00
_cell.angle_beta   90.00
_cell.angle_gamma   90.00
#
_symmetry.space_group_name_H-M   'P 1'
#
loop_
_entity.id
_entity.type
_entity.pdbx_description
1 polymer ?
#
loop_
_entity_poly.entity_id
_entity_poly.type
_entity_poly.pdbx_seq_one_letter_code
_entity_poly.pdbx_strand_id
1 'polypeptide(L)'
;MQKTTLLLILGFFSLTNCKKSNTDANINLDTLVLNNDHEIDSLKMYGFNDSNLDKKIYEIKGENIFLRDGPGKKYNKLINQKATDIIGETQYMQVDYTCTISIEQEKNNWAKVRIVEPSHLSATHYGWIPLQNIIKDDSQIPSVNLSQLKYEIISTTENNISKNYNIYLDINNLSKDEISSFVKKFREKNCSVCTISIFDTKSIKNLIDIYPLSKSEYLRFADHFVAWSTFDVPKLVSFYPFQDSKYKEYGGKNFKEQKMK
;
A
#
# COMPACT_ATOMS: atom_id res chain seq x y z
N MET A 1 -31.21 -35.92 -18.40
CA MET A 1 -29.76 -35.75 -18.65
C MET A 1 -29.46 -34.26 -18.55
N GLN A 2 -29.16 -33.78 -17.35
CA GLN A 2 -29.04 -32.35 -17.02
C GLN A 2 -27.67 -31.82 -17.43
N LYS A 3 -27.66 -30.75 -18.22
CA LYS A 3 -26.47 -29.95 -18.52
C LYS A 3 -26.33 -28.90 -17.41
N THR A 4 -25.37 -29.10 -16.52
CA THR A 4 -25.03 -28.12 -15.48
C THR A 4 -24.02 -27.13 -16.07
N THR A 5 -24.50 -25.94 -16.39
CA THR A 5 -23.70 -24.77 -16.75
C THR A 5 -22.87 -24.35 -15.55
N LEU A 6 -21.55 -24.50 -15.61
CA LEU A 6 -20.63 -23.98 -14.60
C LEU A 6 -20.44 -22.48 -14.87
N LEU A 7 -21.15 -21.66 -14.11
CA LEU A 7 -20.96 -20.22 -14.05
C LEU A 7 -19.62 -19.95 -13.31
N LEU A 8 -18.56 -19.72 -14.07
CA LEU A 8 -17.27 -19.24 -13.56
C LEU A 8 -17.37 -17.72 -13.37
N ILE A 9 -17.94 -17.30 -12.24
CA ILE A 9 -17.80 -15.93 -11.73
C ILE A 9 -16.97 -16.04 -10.45
N LEU A 10 -15.67 -15.79 -10.56
CA LEU A 10 -14.83 -15.38 -9.44
C LEU A 10 -13.96 -14.22 -9.91
N GLY A 11 -14.25 -13.07 -9.32
CA GLY A 11 -13.65 -11.79 -9.65
C GLY A 11 -12.16 -11.74 -9.31
N PHE A 12 -11.40 -11.29 -10.30
CA PHE A 12 -10.11 -10.63 -10.14
C PHE A 12 -10.06 -9.48 -11.14
N PHE A 13 -10.86 -8.45 -10.91
CA PHE A 13 -10.65 -7.13 -11.51
C PHE A 13 -10.79 -6.06 -10.43
N SER A 14 -9.85 -6.07 -9.49
CA SER A 14 -9.36 -4.84 -8.86
C SER A 14 -7.88 -4.71 -9.21
N LEU A 15 -7.60 -4.61 -10.52
CA LEU A 15 -6.32 -4.20 -11.05
C LEU A 15 -6.49 -2.83 -11.70
N THR A 16 -6.70 -1.80 -10.88
CA THR A 16 -6.00 -0.54 -11.10
C THR A 16 -4.83 -0.49 -10.11
N ASN A 17 -3.93 -1.47 -10.27
CA ASN A 17 -2.61 -1.41 -9.67
C ASN A 17 -1.93 -0.13 -10.14
N CYS A 18 -1.32 0.59 -9.20
CA CYS A 18 -0.32 1.62 -9.46
C CYS A 18 0.82 1.00 -10.28
N LYS A 19 0.74 1.06 -11.62
CA LYS A 19 1.85 0.73 -12.50
C LYS A 19 2.05 1.87 -13.47
N LYS A 20 3.19 2.56 -13.30
CA LYS A 20 3.67 3.62 -14.18
C LYS A 20 4.01 2.99 -15.54
N SER A 21 3.27 3.33 -16.59
CA SER A 21 3.73 3.13 -17.96
C SER A 21 4.50 4.38 -18.38
N ASN A 22 5.82 4.26 -18.53
CA ASN A 22 6.62 5.26 -19.22
C ASN A 22 6.53 4.97 -20.72
N THR A 23 5.84 5.85 -21.44
CA THR A 23 5.84 6.07 -22.89
C THR A 23 5.22 7.45 -23.06
N ASP A 24 5.73 8.43 -23.80
CA ASP A 24 6.92 8.67 -24.59
C ASP A 24 7.00 10.20 -24.72
N ALA A 25 8.17 10.76 -25.06
CA ALA A 25 8.31 11.78 -26.10
C ALA A 25 9.63 12.54 -25.93
N ASN A 26 10.60 12.14 -26.74
CA ASN A 26 11.64 13.01 -27.28
C ASN A 26 10.98 14.29 -27.81
N ILE A 27 11.40 15.45 -27.31
CA ILE A 27 11.27 16.71 -28.03
C ILE A 27 12.66 17.32 -28.11
N ASN A 28 13.13 17.46 -29.35
CA ASN A 28 14.38 18.08 -29.75
C ASN A 28 14.56 19.44 -29.09
N LEU A 29 15.74 19.62 -28.49
CA LEU A 29 16.22 20.90 -28.00
C LEU A 29 17.20 21.48 -29.03
N ASP A 30 16.66 22.06 -30.10
CA ASP A 30 17.44 22.91 -31.01
C ASP A 30 17.03 24.37 -30.82
N THR A 31 18.00 25.11 -30.26
CA THR A 31 18.36 26.51 -30.56
C THR A 31 17.28 27.48 -31.04
N LEU A 32 17.07 28.56 -30.26
CA LEU A 32 17.02 29.93 -30.78
C LEU A 32 17.38 30.90 -29.64
N VAL A 33 18.60 31.44 -29.71
CA VAL A 33 19.02 32.66 -29.01
C VAL A 33 18.73 33.82 -29.94
N LEU A 34 18.11 34.90 -29.45
CA LEU A 34 18.45 36.32 -29.75
C LEU A 34 17.52 37.32 -29.02
N ASN A 35 18.14 38.09 -28.13
CA ASN A 35 17.94 39.47 -27.65
C ASN A 35 16.71 40.29 -28.10
N ASN A 36 16.06 40.99 -27.16
CA ASN A 36 16.20 42.46 -26.98
C ASN A 36 15.18 43.02 -25.96
N ASP A 37 15.63 44.08 -25.29
CA ASP A 37 14.90 44.95 -24.36
C ASP A 37 13.61 45.54 -24.95
N HIS A 38 12.51 45.52 -24.18
CA HIS A 38 11.65 46.69 -23.93
C HIS A 38 10.52 46.35 -22.92
N GLU A 39 10.42 47.23 -21.94
CA GLU A 39 9.40 47.35 -20.89
C GLU A 39 7.98 47.57 -21.47
N ILE A 40 7.00 46.72 -21.12
CA ILE A 40 5.58 47.11 -21.03
C ILE A 40 4.93 46.50 -19.78
N ASP A 41 4.36 47.45 -19.06
CA ASP A 41 3.53 47.47 -17.87
C ASP A 41 2.31 46.53 -17.86
N SER A 42 1.99 46.06 -16.65
CA SER A 42 0.65 45.68 -16.17
C SER A 42 -0.09 44.49 -16.80
N LEU A 43 0.09 43.31 -16.20
CA LEU A 43 -1.04 42.41 -15.90
C LEU A 43 -0.82 41.80 -14.52
N LYS A 44 -1.58 42.31 -13.54
CA LYS A 44 -1.68 41.80 -12.18
C LYS A 44 -2.13 40.33 -12.22
N MET A 45 -1.18 39.40 -12.17
CA MET A 45 -1.50 38.03 -11.78
C MET A 45 -1.68 38.01 -10.26
N TYR A 46 -2.93 37.79 -9.85
CA TYR A 46 -3.33 37.47 -8.50
C TYR A 46 -2.32 36.54 -7.84
N GLY A 47 -1.75 37.04 -6.73
CA GLY A 47 -0.91 36.25 -5.86
C GLY A 47 -1.64 34.95 -5.49
N PHE A 48 -1.02 33.82 -5.84
CA PHE A 48 -1.19 32.61 -5.07
C PHE A 48 -0.75 32.96 -3.65
N ASN A 49 -1.73 33.26 -2.79
CA ASN A 49 -1.52 33.22 -1.35
C ASN A 49 -1.14 31.78 -1.02
N ASP A 50 0.16 31.54 -0.95
CA ASP A 50 0.77 30.41 -0.27
C ASP A 50 0.46 30.57 1.22
N SER A 51 -0.77 30.22 1.60
CA SER A 51 -1.06 29.86 2.98
C SER A 51 -0.67 28.40 3.17
N ASN A 52 0.64 28.12 3.14
CA ASN A 52 1.25 26.98 3.84
C ASN A 52 1.05 27.19 5.35
N LEU A 53 -0.20 27.13 5.79
CA LEU A 53 -0.52 26.61 7.10
C LEU A 53 -0.21 25.12 7.00
N ASP A 54 0.83 24.68 7.70
CA ASP A 54 1.25 23.28 7.84
C ASP A 54 0.04 22.36 7.94
N LYS A 55 -0.41 21.85 6.79
CA LYS A 55 -1.64 21.06 6.75
C LYS A 55 -1.25 19.71 7.33
N LYS A 56 -1.61 19.47 8.59
CA LYS A 56 -1.30 18.21 9.27
C LYS A 56 -1.83 17.05 8.42
N ILE A 57 -0.90 16.18 8.03
CA ILE A 57 -1.17 14.97 7.25
C ILE A 57 -1.30 13.77 8.18
N TYR A 58 -2.13 12.81 7.77
CA TYR A 58 -2.44 11.61 8.54
C TYR A 58 -2.42 10.37 7.65
N GLU A 59 -2.07 9.23 8.24
CA GLU A 59 -2.17 7.92 7.60
C GLU A 59 -3.56 7.30 7.81
N ILE A 60 -3.93 6.40 6.90
CA ILE A 60 -5.17 5.63 6.97
C ILE A 60 -4.88 4.23 7.56
N LYS A 61 -5.77 3.76 8.43
CA LYS A 61 -5.80 2.39 8.93
C LYS A 61 -6.91 1.60 8.24
N GLY A 62 -6.53 0.52 7.54
CA GLY A 62 -7.45 -0.44 6.92
C GLY A 62 -7.51 -0.36 5.40
N GLU A 63 -8.42 -1.15 4.81
CA GLU A 63 -8.59 -1.35 3.38
C GLU A 63 -10.05 -1.15 2.96
N ASN A 64 -10.29 -0.85 1.68
CA ASN A 64 -11.64 -0.76 1.07
C ASN A 64 -12.58 0.23 1.79
N ILE A 65 -12.05 1.39 2.21
CA ILE A 65 -12.82 2.41 2.93
C ILE A 65 -13.48 3.34 1.91
N PHE A 66 -14.81 3.28 1.79
CA PHE A 66 -15.56 4.13 0.87
C PHE A 66 -15.63 5.58 1.33
N LEU A 67 -15.33 6.52 0.43
CA LEU A 67 -15.61 7.94 0.64
C LEU A 67 -17.12 8.20 0.55
N ARG A 68 -17.64 9.05 1.43
CA ARG A 68 -19.08 9.38 1.49
C ARG A 68 -19.35 10.87 1.34
N ASP A 69 -20.56 11.20 0.89
CA ASP A 69 -21.04 12.58 0.76
C ASP A 69 -21.37 13.24 2.12
N GLY A 70 -21.46 12.46 3.20
CA GLY A 70 -21.67 12.98 4.55
C GLY A 70 -21.19 12.07 5.69
N PRO A 71 -21.21 12.58 6.95
CA PRO A 71 -20.69 11.89 8.13
C PRO A 71 -21.65 10.81 8.62
N GLY A 72 -21.52 9.59 8.09
CA GLY A 72 -22.29 8.43 8.55
C GLY A 72 -22.50 7.36 7.49
N LYS A 73 -22.86 6.14 7.92
CA LYS A 73 -23.15 5.02 7.00
C LYS A 73 -24.43 5.22 6.14
N LYS A 74 -25.34 6.11 6.59
CA LYS A 74 -26.58 6.45 5.87
C LYS A 74 -26.36 7.34 4.64
N TYR A 75 -25.21 7.99 4.57
CA TYR A 75 -24.82 8.88 3.48
C TYR A 75 -24.32 8.06 2.29
N ASN A 76 -24.49 8.58 1.08
CA ASN A 76 -24.15 7.82 -0.12
C ASN A 76 -22.64 7.66 -0.26
N LYS A 77 -22.24 6.56 -0.89
CA LYS A 77 -20.85 6.40 -1.34
C LYS A 77 -20.64 7.30 -2.56
N LEU A 78 -19.49 7.95 -2.63
CA LEU A 78 -19.12 8.76 -3.78
C LEU A 78 -18.75 7.87 -4.97
N ILE A 79 -19.26 8.20 -6.15
CA ILE A 79 -19.02 7.46 -7.39
C ILE A 79 -17.71 7.95 -8.01
N ASN A 80 -16.84 7.02 -8.41
CA ASN A 80 -15.72 7.31 -9.27
C ASN A 80 -16.22 7.32 -10.71
N GLN A 81 -16.64 8.50 -11.20
CA GLN A 81 -17.25 8.64 -12.52
C GLN A 81 -16.32 8.13 -13.62
N LYS A 82 -15.03 8.53 -13.59
CA LYS A 82 -14.04 8.10 -14.57
C LYS A 82 -13.90 6.58 -14.65
N ALA A 83 -13.82 5.90 -13.51
CA ALA A 83 -13.73 4.44 -13.49
C ALA A 83 -15.05 3.78 -13.91
N THR A 84 -16.18 4.35 -13.52
CA THR A 84 -17.52 3.89 -13.90
C THR A 84 -17.72 3.92 -15.42
N ASP A 85 -17.31 5.03 -16.05
CA ASP A 85 -17.44 5.22 -17.50
C ASP A 85 -16.56 4.23 -18.29
N ILE A 86 -15.36 3.93 -17.78
CA ILE A 86 -14.41 3.00 -18.44
C ILE A 86 -14.85 1.54 -18.27
N ILE A 87 -15.31 1.17 -17.07
CA ILE A 87 -15.64 -0.22 -16.72
C ILE A 87 -17.06 -0.60 -17.15
N GLY A 88 -17.96 0.38 -17.26
CA GLY A 88 -19.38 0.15 -17.56
C GLY A 88 -20.20 -0.33 -16.36
N GLU A 89 -19.60 -0.32 -15.16
CA GLU A 89 -20.26 -0.66 -13.89
C GLU A 89 -20.00 0.42 -12.85
N THR A 90 -20.94 0.68 -11.95
CA THR A 90 -20.78 1.69 -10.90
C THR A 90 -19.58 1.38 -10.01
N GLN A 91 -18.54 2.20 -10.13
CA GLN A 91 -17.37 2.17 -9.28
C GLN A 91 -17.47 3.26 -8.22
N TYR A 92 -17.14 2.91 -6.98
CA TYR A 92 -17.14 3.86 -5.86
C TYR A 92 -15.72 4.28 -5.51
N MET A 93 -15.57 5.54 -5.10
CA MET A 93 -14.32 6.05 -4.55
C MET A 93 -14.00 5.33 -3.24
N GLN A 94 -12.79 4.79 -3.16
CA GLN A 94 -12.27 4.06 -2.02
C GLN A 94 -10.89 4.56 -1.67
N VAL A 95 -10.53 4.45 -0.40
CA VAL A 95 -9.22 4.76 0.15
C VAL A 95 -8.77 3.61 1.05
N ASP A 96 -7.47 3.48 1.23
CA ASP A 96 -6.85 2.46 2.07
C ASP A 96 -5.55 3.01 2.69
N TYR A 97 -4.83 2.15 3.41
CA TYR A 97 -3.57 2.48 4.10
C TYR A 97 -2.46 3.01 3.18
N THR A 98 -2.56 2.87 1.85
CA THR A 98 -1.58 3.45 0.93
C THR A 98 -1.69 4.98 0.86
N CYS A 99 -2.88 5.51 1.15
CA CYS A 99 -3.18 6.92 1.06
C CYS A 99 -2.70 7.71 2.29
N THR A 100 -2.28 8.95 2.05
CA THR A 100 -2.07 9.96 3.08
C THR A 100 -3.11 11.05 2.89
N ILE A 101 -3.71 11.53 3.98
CA ILE A 101 -4.82 12.47 3.94
C ILE A 101 -4.55 13.73 4.74
N SER A 102 -5.34 14.76 4.44
CA SER A 102 -5.54 15.90 5.34
C SER A 102 -6.99 15.92 5.80
N ILE A 103 -7.21 16.30 7.06
CA ILE A 103 -8.56 16.44 7.64
C ILE A 103 -9.02 17.88 7.43
N GLU A 104 -10.17 18.05 6.78
CA GLU A 104 -10.81 19.36 6.58
C GLU A 104 -11.87 19.65 7.65
N GLN A 105 -12.56 18.61 8.15
CA GLN A 105 -13.62 18.74 9.14
C GLN A 105 -13.81 17.43 9.91
N GLU A 106 -14.27 17.51 11.16
CA GLU A 106 -14.71 16.36 11.94
C GLU A 106 -16.14 16.53 12.44
N LYS A 107 -16.94 15.46 12.38
CA LYS A 107 -18.34 15.45 12.83
C LYS A 107 -18.81 14.03 13.12
N ASN A 108 -19.43 13.79 14.26
CA ASN A 108 -20.14 12.54 14.60
C ASN A 108 -19.29 11.25 14.47
N ASN A 109 -18.01 11.26 14.87
CA ASN A 109 -17.04 10.17 14.65
C ASN A 109 -16.64 9.91 13.18
N TRP A 110 -16.81 10.91 12.32
CA TRP A 110 -16.32 10.92 10.95
C TRP A 110 -15.44 12.13 10.69
N ALA A 111 -14.53 12.01 9.73
CA ALA A 111 -13.75 13.12 9.20
C ALA A 111 -14.03 13.30 7.72
N LYS A 112 -14.17 14.56 7.30
CA LYS A 112 -14.08 14.97 5.90
C LYS A 112 -12.61 15.09 5.56
N VAL A 113 -12.16 14.30 4.61
CA VAL A 113 -10.76 14.14 4.26
C VAL A 113 -10.53 14.49 2.80
N ARG A 114 -9.30 14.92 2.50
CA ARG A 114 -8.78 15.06 1.15
C ARG A 114 -7.52 14.22 1.03
N ILE A 115 -7.43 13.41 -0.02
CA ILE A 115 -6.20 12.68 -0.33
C ILE A 115 -5.09 13.69 -0.69
N VAL A 116 -3.93 13.50 -0.07
CA VAL A 116 -2.71 14.25 -0.37
C VAL A 116 -1.80 13.38 -1.22
N GLU A 117 -1.57 12.13 -0.79
CA GLU A 117 -0.85 11.13 -1.56
C GLU A 117 -1.72 9.86 -1.75
N PRO A 118 -1.71 9.24 -2.94
CA PRO A 118 -0.94 9.66 -4.11
C PRO A 118 -1.53 10.88 -4.84
N SER A 119 -0.69 11.74 -5.39
CA SER A 119 -1.07 13.03 -6.01
C SER A 119 -2.17 12.94 -7.08
N HIS A 120 -2.22 11.86 -7.88
CA HIS A 120 -3.23 11.67 -8.92
C HIS A 120 -4.66 11.47 -8.38
N LEU A 121 -4.81 11.15 -7.09
CA LEU A 121 -6.11 11.09 -6.42
C LEU A 121 -6.47 12.40 -5.72
N SER A 122 -5.50 13.29 -5.46
CA SER A 122 -5.68 14.48 -4.61
C SER A 122 -6.74 15.46 -5.09
N ALA A 123 -6.91 15.58 -6.41
CA ALA A 123 -7.88 16.47 -7.04
C ALA A 123 -9.32 15.93 -6.97
N THR A 124 -9.50 14.60 -6.90
CA THR A 124 -10.81 13.95 -7.09
C THR A 124 -11.31 13.22 -5.85
N HIS A 125 -10.42 12.71 -5.00
CA HIS A 125 -10.77 11.91 -3.84
C HIS A 125 -10.84 12.79 -2.60
N TYR A 126 -12.04 13.30 -2.35
CA TYR A 126 -12.40 14.03 -1.13
C TYR A 126 -13.77 13.53 -0.64
N GLY A 127 -13.94 13.36 0.67
CA GLY A 127 -15.19 12.83 1.22
C GLY A 127 -15.08 12.45 2.69
N TRP A 128 -16.14 11.85 3.22
CA TRP A 128 -16.21 11.47 4.63
C TRP A 128 -15.78 10.01 4.86
N ILE A 129 -14.93 9.78 5.86
CA ILE A 129 -14.53 8.45 6.36
C ILE A 129 -14.66 8.37 7.90
N PRO A 130 -14.76 7.17 8.49
CA PRO A 130 -14.82 7.02 9.94
C PRO A 130 -13.50 7.43 10.61
N LEU A 131 -13.57 8.11 11.77
CA LEU A 131 -12.38 8.53 12.51
C LEU A 131 -11.49 7.36 12.96
N GLN A 132 -12.08 6.20 13.27
CA GLN A 132 -11.35 4.98 13.65
C GLN A 132 -10.41 4.46 12.55
N ASN A 133 -10.58 4.94 11.31
CA ASN A 133 -9.73 4.59 10.18
C ASN A 133 -8.59 5.60 9.96
N ILE A 134 -8.39 6.57 10.86
CA ILE A 134 -7.34 7.59 10.73
C ILE A 134 -6.37 7.45 11.90
N ILE A 135 -5.09 7.39 11.60
CA ILE A 135 -4.01 7.37 12.60
C ILE A 135 -3.71 8.81 12.99
N LYS A 136 -4.27 9.27 14.11
CA LYS A 136 -4.07 10.65 14.63
C LYS A 136 -3.00 10.78 15.68
N ASP A 137 -2.73 9.67 16.37
CA ASP A 137 -1.78 9.58 17.45
C ASP A 137 -0.96 8.31 17.23
N ASP A 138 0.35 8.50 17.02
CA ASP A 138 1.30 7.40 16.84
C ASP A 138 1.40 6.52 18.10
N SER A 139 0.88 6.98 19.25
CA SER A 139 0.80 6.19 20.48
C SER A 139 -0.01 4.90 20.35
N GLN A 140 -0.88 4.80 19.34
CA GLN A 140 -1.68 3.60 19.07
C GLN A 140 -0.95 2.55 18.23
N ILE A 141 0.20 2.88 17.64
CA ILE A 141 1.04 1.91 16.94
C ILE A 141 2.03 1.34 17.96
N PRO A 142 2.05 0.02 18.22
CA PRO A 142 3.04 -0.59 19.10
C PRO A 142 4.45 -0.22 18.64
N SER A 143 5.14 0.62 19.42
CA SER A 143 6.48 1.07 19.09
C SER A 143 7.48 -0.02 19.45
N VAL A 144 7.86 -0.85 18.49
CA VAL A 144 8.86 -1.91 18.73
C VAL A 144 10.27 -1.34 18.75
N ASN A 145 11.12 -1.74 19.68
CA ASN A 145 12.54 -1.41 19.62
C ASN A 145 13.29 -2.51 18.87
N LEU A 146 13.86 -2.19 17.71
CA LEU A 146 14.60 -3.17 16.89
C LEU A 146 15.72 -3.86 17.69
N SER A 147 16.39 -3.17 18.62
CA SER A 147 17.49 -3.77 19.40
C SER A 147 17.02 -4.79 20.44
N GLN A 148 15.74 -4.78 20.80
CA GLN A 148 15.15 -5.72 21.76
C GLN A 148 14.53 -6.95 21.07
N LEU A 149 14.37 -6.91 19.75
CA LEU A 149 13.83 -8.00 18.97
C LEU A 149 14.95 -8.93 18.50
N LYS A 150 14.66 -10.23 18.52
CA LYS A 150 15.57 -11.26 18.01
C LYS A 150 15.30 -11.47 16.53
N TYR A 151 16.13 -10.85 15.69
CA TYR A 151 16.06 -10.99 14.24
C TYR A 151 17.45 -11.14 13.62
N GLU A 152 17.52 -11.66 12.39
CA GLU A 152 18.74 -11.79 11.62
C GLU A 152 18.44 -11.63 10.12
N ILE A 153 19.28 -10.90 9.40
CA ILE A 153 19.23 -10.85 7.94
C ILE A 153 19.84 -12.15 7.41
N ILE A 154 19.01 -13.06 6.90
CA ILE A 154 19.40 -14.39 6.41
C ILE A 154 20.12 -14.28 5.06
N SER A 155 19.62 -13.42 4.18
CA SER A 155 20.19 -13.11 2.89
C SER A 155 19.76 -11.73 2.41
N THR A 156 20.50 -11.19 1.45
CA THR A 156 20.21 -9.93 0.80
C THR A 156 20.52 -10.07 -0.68
N THR A 157 19.58 -9.68 -1.53
CA THR A 157 19.77 -9.61 -2.99
C THR A 157 19.57 -8.17 -3.43
N GLU A 158 20.41 -7.66 -4.30
CA GLU A 158 20.35 -6.27 -4.74
C GLU A 158 20.44 -6.20 -6.26
N ASN A 159 19.63 -5.31 -6.84
CA ASN A 159 19.74 -4.91 -8.23
C ASN A 159 19.70 -3.38 -8.30
N ASN A 160 19.78 -2.82 -9.51
CA ASN A 160 19.84 -1.36 -9.71
C ASN A 160 18.56 -0.60 -9.28
N ILE A 161 17.47 -1.32 -8.99
CA ILE A 161 16.15 -0.73 -8.67
C ILE A 161 15.84 -0.88 -7.18
N SER A 162 16.11 -2.05 -6.60
CA SER A 162 15.68 -2.37 -5.24
C SER A 162 16.59 -3.38 -4.57
N LYS A 163 16.64 -3.27 -3.24
CA LYS A 163 17.31 -4.25 -2.36
C LYS A 163 16.27 -5.13 -1.66
N ASN A 164 16.43 -6.44 -1.69
CA ASN A 164 15.55 -7.36 -0.98
C ASN A 164 16.26 -7.89 0.26
N TYR A 165 15.63 -7.72 1.42
CA TYR A 165 16.06 -8.26 2.70
C TYR A 165 15.20 -9.46 3.07
N ASN A 166 15.83 -10.62 3.25
CA ASN A 166 15.18 -11.80 3.79
C ASN A 166 15.59 -11.95 5.25
N ILE A 167 14.63 -11.84 6.16
CA ILE A 167 14.87 -11.65 7.58
C ILE A 167 14.23 -12.81 8.35
N TYR A 168 15.02 -13.45 9.19
CA TYR A 168 14.51 -14.28 10.28
C TYR A 168 14.05 -13.35 11.40
N LEU A 169 12.82 -13.51 11.88
CA LEU A 169 12.29 -12.81 13.05
C LEU A 169 11.67 -13.84 14.01
N ASP A 170 12.04 -13.79 15.29
CA ASP A 170 11.37 -14.58 16.31
C ASP A 170 9.99 -13.97 16.61
N ILE A 171 8.93 -14.58 16.07
CA ILE A 171 7.56 -14.03 16.10
C ILE A 171 6.71 -14.55 17.26
N ASN A 172 7.21 -15.46 18.10
CA ASN A 172 6.40 -16.21 19.07
C ASN A 172 5.61 -15.33 20.06
N ASN A 173 6.06 -14.09 20.30
CA ASN A 173 5.43 -13.14 21.21
C ASN A 173 5.03 -11.83 20.53
N LEU A 174 5.00 -11.79 19.20
CA LEU A 174 4.68 -10.58 18.43
C LEU A 174 3.29 -10.70 17.82
N SER A 175 2.54 -9.61 17.94
CA SER A 175 1.30 -9.38 17.18
C SER A 175 1.61 -8.94 15.75
N LYS A 176 0.59 -8.96 14.87
CA LYS A 176 0.70 -8.42 13.51
C LYS A 176 1.07 -6.93 13.49
N ASP A 177 0.55 -6.16 14.45
CA ASP A 177 0.85 -4.73 14.54
C ASP A 177 2.32 -4.52 14.92
N GLU A 178 2.87 -5.31 15.84
CA GLU A 178 4.30 -5.27 16.19
C GLU A 178 5.21 -5.69 15.04
N ILE A 179 4.83 -6.71 14.26
CA ILE A 179 5.58 -7.10 13.05
C ILE A 179 5.52 -5.98 11.99
N SER A 180 4.37 -5.34 11.83
CA SER A 180 4.23 -4.20 10.90
C SER A 180 5.10 -3.02 11.34
N SER A 181 5.14 -2.72 12.64
CA SER A 181 6.05 -1.74 13.22
C SER A 181 7.52 -2.12 13.04
N PHE A 182 7.87 -3.40 13.14
CA PHE A 182 9.22 -3.88 12.84
C PHE A 182 9.59 -3.57 11.40
N VAL A 183 8.74 -3.91 10.43
CA VAL A 183 8.97 -3.66 9.01
C VAL A 183 9.16 -2.16 8.73
N LYS A 184 8.29 -1.31 9.29
CA LYS A 184 8.39 0.15 9.16
C LYS A 184 9.74 0.67 9.67
N LYS A 185 10.10 0.34 10.91
CA LYS A 185 11.36 0.79 11.53
C LYS A 185 12.59 0.21 10.85
N PHE A 186 12.54 -1.05 10.42
CA PHE A 186 13.63 -1.68 9.68
C PHE A 186 13.86 -0.94 8.36
N ARG A 187 12.80 -0.62 7.62
CA ARG A 187 12.87 0.15 6.37
C ARG A 187 13.48 1.53 6.61
N GLU A 188 12.92 2.30 7.55
CA GLU A 188 13.43 3.64 7.92
C GLU A 188 14.93 3.64 8.24
N LYS A 189 15.42 2.60 8.93
CA LYS A 189 16.83 2.48 9.32
C LYS A 189 17.76 2.01 8.20
N ASN A 190 17.28 1.14 7.30
CA ASN A 190 18.16 0.38 6.41
C ASN A 190 18.01 0.72 4.92
N CYS A 191 16.84 1.17 4.46
CA CYS A 191 16.57 1.34 3.04
C CYS A 191 15.29 2.13 2.73
N SER A 192 15.36 3.08 1.80
CA SER A 192 14.18 3.74 1.24
C SER A 192 13.48 2.89 0.17
N VAL A 193 14.25 2.20 -0.68
CA VAL A 193 13.74 1.39 -1.79
C VAL A 193 14.16 -0.08 -1.60
N CYS A 194 13.31 -0.85 -0.90
CA CYS A 194 13.60 -2.24 -0.61
C CYS A 194 12.36 -3.12 -0.47
N THR A 195 12.53 -4.42 -0.69
CA THR A 195 11.57 -5.43 -0.30
C THR A 195 12.02 -6.07 1.00
N ILE A 196 11.09 -6.32 1.92
CA ILE A 196 11.34 -6.96 3.20
C ILE A 196 10.48 -8.21 3.26
N SER A 197 11.13 -9.37 3.38
CA SER A 197 10.49 -10.67 3.57
C SER A 197 10.84 -11.18 4.97
N ILE A 198 9.83 -11.53 5.76
CA ILE A 198 9.96 -12.04 7.13
C ILE A 198 9.66 -13.53 7.16
N PHE A 199 10.55 -14.28 7.81
CA PHE A 199 10.43 -15.71 8.04
C PHE A 199 10.56 -16.04 9.54
N ASP A 200 9.80 -17.01 10.03
CA ASP A 200 9.88 -17.49 11.42
C ASP A 200 10.96 -18.57 11.62
N THR A 201 11.66 -18.96 10.55
CA THR A 201 12.77 -19.92 10.59
C THR A 201 13.84 -19.57 9.57
N LYS A 202 15.08 -19.92 9.90
CA LYS A 202 16.21 -19.85 8.95
C LYS A 202 16.27 -21.05 8.01
N SER A 203 15.54 -22.12 8.32
CA SER A 203 15.66 -23.40 7.60
C SER A 203 15.18 -23.34 6.15
N ILE A 204 14.45 -22.28 5.77
CA ILE A 204 13.97 -22.04 4.41
C ILE A 204 14.97 -21.30 3.53
N LYS A 205 16.18 -20.97 4.03
CA LYS A 205 17.16 -20.14 3.33
C LYS A 205 17.44 -20.63 1.91
N ASN A 206 17.56 -21.94 1.74
CA ASN A 206 17.85 -22.57 0.46
C ASN A 206 16.68 -22.51 -0.54
N LEU A 207 15.48 -22.13 -0.11
CA LEU A 207 14.28 -22.06 -0.96
C LEU A 207 13.96 -20.64 -1.44
N ILE A 208 14.56 -19.61 -0.84
CA ILE A 208 14.21 -18.20 -1.07
C ILE A 208 14.34 -17.80 -2.55
N ASP A 209 15.41 -18.25 -3.21
CA ASP A 209 15.72 -17.89 -4.60
C ASP A 209 15.37 -19.00 -5.60
N ILE A 210 14.65 -20.04 -5.17
CA ILE A 210 14.28 -21.18 -6.02
C ILE A 210 12.88 -20.96 -6.60
N TYR A 211 12.77 -21.03 -7.93
CA TYR A 211 11.50 -21.08 -8.63
C TYR A 211 11.60 -21.95 -9.90
N PRO A 212 10.62 -22.83 -10.17
CA PRO A 212 9.45 -23.13 -9.33
C PRO A 212 9.81 -24.04 -8.14
N LEU A 213 9.11 -23.88 -7.02
CA LEU A 213 9.18 -24.80 -5.88
C LEU A 213 8.37 -26.08 -6.18
N SER A 214 8.89 -27.24 -5.78
CA SER A 214 8.11 -28.49 -5.75
C SER A 214 6.98 -28.40 -4.72
N LYS A 215 6.04 -29.35 -4.76
CA LYS A 215 4.89 -29.37 -3.85
C LYS A 215 5.30 -29.30 -2.37
N SER A 216 6.26 -30.14 -1.94
CA SER A 216 6.73 -30.18 -0.56
C SER A 216 7.50 -28.92 -0.16
N GLU A 217 8.33 -28.39 -1.07
CA GLU A 217 9.07 -27.14 -0.85
C GLU A 217 8.13 -25.95 -0.74
N TYR A 218 7.10 -25.87 -1.59
CA TYR A 218 6.10 -24.81 -1.56
C TYR A 218 5.35 -24.79 -0.22
N LEU A 219 4.88 -25.95 0.24
CA LEU A 219 4.20 -26.06 1.54
C LEU A 219 5.11 -25.60 2.69
N ARG A 220 6.35 -26.09 2.71
CA ARG A 220 7.34 -25.72 3.73
C ARG A 220 7.68 -24.22 3.69
N PHE A 221 7.81 -23.64 2.50
CA PHE A 221 8.06 -22.22 2.34
C PHE A 221 6.87 -21.39 2.84
N ALA A 222 5.64 -21.75 2.44
CA ALA A 222 4.40 -21.08 2.83
C ALA A 222 4.12 -21.13 4.34
N ASP A 223 4.50 -22.22 5.02
CA ASP A 223 4.33 -22.39 6.47
C ASP A 223 5.21 -21.47 7.32
N HIS A 224 6.26 -20.93 6.70
CA HIS A 224 7.33 -20.17 7.33
C HIS A 224 7.50 -18.75 6.78
N PHE A 225 6.89 -18.42 5.64
CA PHE A 225 6.87 -17.07 5.09
C PHE A 225 5.77 -16.24 5.76
N VAL A 226 6.17 -15.44 6.75
CA VAL A 226 5.26 -14.76 7.70
C VAL A 226 4.71 -13.47 7.13
N ALA A 227 5.56 -12.60 6.61
CA ALA A 227 5.16 -11.27 6.17
C ALA A 227 6.01 -10.75 5.02
N TRP A 228 5.42 -9.93 4.17
CA TRP A 228 6.07 -9.36 2.99
C TRP A 228 5.67 -7.92 2.77
N SER A 229 6.65 -7.05 2.56
CA SER A 229 6.47 -5.63 2.24
C SER A 229 7.36 -5.28 1.06
N THR A 230 6.76 -4.89 -0.05
CA THR A 230 7.47 -4.62 -1.30
C THR A 230 7.93 -3.17 -1.39
N PHE A 231 8.90 -2.88 -2.27
CA PHE A 231 9.40 -1.52 -2.45
C PHE A 231 8.38 -0.59 -3.14
N ASP A 232 7.47 -1.14 -3.94
CA ASP A 232 6.45 -0.40 -4.69
C ASP A 232 5.20 -0.12 -3.84
N VAL A 233 4.93 -0.92 -2.80
CA VAL A 233 3.86 -0.70 -1.83
C VAL A 233 4.41 -0.77 -0.39
N PRO A 234 5.32 0.13 0.00
CA PRO A 234 6.12 0.01 1.24
C PRO A 234 5.30 0.15 2.53
N LYS A 235 4.08 0.70 2.44
CA LYS A 235 3.12 0.82 3.55
C LYS A 235 2.31 -0.47 3.79
N LEU A 236 2.27 -1.38 2.82
CA LEU A 236 1.60 -2.68 2.99
C LEU A 236 2.53 -3.68 3.65
N VAL A 237 1.99 -4.42 4.62
CA VAL A 237 2.58 -5.64 5.15
C VAL A 237 1.59 -6.79 4.91
N SER A 238 1.87 -7.59 3.88
CA SER A 238 1.05 -8.76 3.54
C SER A 238 1.47 -9.93 4.41
N PHE A 239 0.54 -10.48 5.19
CA PHE A 239 0.78 -11.62 6.06
C PHE A 239 0.46 -12.95 5.37
N TYR A 240 1.37 -13.90 5.49
CA TYR A 240 1.29 -15.25 4.91
C TYR A 240 1.01 -15.26 3.40
N PRO A 241 1.82 -14.56 2.59
CA PRO A 241 1.55 -14.34 1.17
C PRO A 241 1.50 -15.63 0.33
N PHE A 242 2.15 -16.70 0.79
CA PHE A 242 2.20 -18.00 0.10
C PHE A 242 1.17 -19.02 0.61
N GLN A 243 0.30 -18.63 1.55
CA GLN A 243 -0.84 -19.45 1.94
C GLN A 243 -2.04 -19.07 1.05
N ASP A 244 -1.91 -19.38 -0.24
CA ASP A 244 -2.87 -19.05 -1.30
C ASP A 244 -3.75 -20.26 -1.69
N SER A 245 -4.40 -20.20 -2.86
CA SER A 245 -5.20 -21.33 -3.39
C SER A 245 -4.34 -22.56 -3.71
N LYS A 246 -3.11 -22.37 -4.20
CA LYS A 246 -2.16 -23.44 -4.51
C LYS A 246 -1.68 -24.14 -3.24
N TYR A 247 -1.45 -23.39 -2.16
CA TYR A 247 -1.20 -23.97 -0.83
C TYR A 247 -2.32 -24.93 -0.40
N LYS A 248 -3.59 -24.52 -0.59
CA LYS A 248 -4.75 -25.39 -0.28
C LYS A 248 -4.80 -26.61 -1.18
N GLU A 249 -4.62 -26.45 -2.48
CA GLU A 249 -4.57 -27.55 -3.45
C GLU A 249 -3.49 -28.58 -3.09
N TYR A 250 -2.36 -28.10 -2.58
CA TYR A 250 -1.26 -28.95 -2.15
C TYR A 250 -1.51 -29.64 -0.79
N GLY A 251 -2.63 -29.35 -0.13
CA GLY A 251 -3.01 -29.96 1.15
C GLY A 251 -2.41 -29.26 2.36
N GLY A 252 -2.07 -27.97 2.23
CA GLY A 252 -1.58 -27.15 3.32
C GLY A 252 -2.61 -27.02 4.45
N LYS A 253 -2.13 -27.07 5.70
CA LYS A 253 -2.98 -27.19 6.90
C LYS A 253 -2.99 -25.93 7.76
N ASN A 254 -1.96 -25.08 7.65
CA ASN A 254 -1.78 -23.91 8.52
C ASN A 254 -2.41 -22.65 7.92
N PHE A 255 -3.56 -22.76 7.25
CA PHE A 255 -4.12 -21.66 6.47
C PHE A 255 -4.57 -20.50 7.36
N LYS A 256 -3.76 -19.44 7.38
CA LYS A 256 -4.01 -18.17 8.06
C LYS A 256 -4.31 -18.31 9.55
N GLU A 257 -3.92 -19.43 10.16
CA GLU A 257 -3.95 -19.60 11.61
C GLU A 257 -2.89 -18.68 12.23
N GLN A 258 -3.28 -17.90 13.24
CA GLN A 258 -2.41 -16.94 13.89
C GLN A 258 -1.45 -17.68 14.82
N LYS A 259 -0.25 -18.01 14.33
CA LYS A 259 0.94 -18.33 15.17
C LYS A 259 1.45 -17.09 15.96
N MET A 260 0.61 -16.07 16.11
CA MET A 260 0.94 -14.76 16.64
C MET A 260 0.02 -14.47 17.82
N LYS A 261 0.54 -13.70 18.78
CA LYS A 261 -0.18 -13.31 19.99
C LYS A 261 -1.33 -12.34 19.70
#